data_AF-A0A1D9LC23-F1
#
_entry.id   AF-A0A1D9LC23-F1
#
_cell.length_a   1.000
_cell.length_b   1.000
_cell.length_c   1.000
_cell.angle_alpha   90.00
_cell.angle_beta   90.00
_cell.angle_gamma   90.00
#
_symmetry.space_group_name_H-M   'P 1'
#
loop_
_entity.id
_entity.type
_entity.pdbx_description
1 polymer ?
#
loop_
_entity_poly.entity_id
_entity_poly.type
_entity_poly.pdbx_seq_one_letter_code
_entity_poly.pdbx_strand_id
1 'polypeptide(L)'
;MEAFRIRIKDGRTIAGIAYNHSRIDILPGEYEAHFAEITVRIGGAERKELALTVMDVHPDPTAPDKSLTIMSSEFPHDLDGFPNTSRTSSIEVLERL
;
A
#
# COMPACT_ATOMS: atom_id res chain seq x y z
N MET A 1 -8.62 12.85 -0.40
CA MET A 1 -8.24 11.47 -0.74
C MET A 1 -9.40 10.57 -0.38
N GLU A 2 -9.74 9.61 -1.23
CA GLU A 2 -10.75 8.61 -0.90
C GLU A 2 -10.14 7.56 0.03
N ALA A 3 -10.90 7.12 1.03
CA ALA A 3 -10.52 6.10 2.00
C ALA A 3 -11.22 4.79 1.67
N PHE A 4 -10.55 3.67 1.91
CA PHE A 4 -11.03 2.35 1.60
C PHE A 4 -10.69 1.39 2.72
N ARG A 5 -11.57 0.42 2.95
CA ARG A 5 -11.23 -0.77 3.71
C ARG A 5 -10.72 -1.82 2.75
N ILE A 6 -9.52 -2.32 2.98
CA ILE A 6 -8.88 -3.34 2.14
C ILE A 6 -8.58 -4.60 2.97
N ARG A 7 -8.36 -5.72 2.28
CA ARG A 7 -7.85 -6.97 2.85
C ARG A 7 -6.62 -7.44 2.10
N ILE A 8 -5.55 -7.72 2.83
CA ILE A 8 -4.39 -8.48 2.37
C ILE A 8 -4.65 -9.95 2.69
N LYS A 9 -4.69 -10.81 1.67
CA LYS A 9 -5.06 -12.23 1.82
C LYS A 9 -3.97 -13.09 2.44
N ASP A 10 -4.41 -14.16 3.11
CA ASP A 10 -3.58 -15.12 3.84
C ASP A 10 -2.40 -15.68 3.00
N GLY A 11 -1.21 -15.67 3.59
CA GLY A 11 0.02 -16.20 3.00
C GLY A 11 0.91 -15.18 2.27
N ARG A 12 0.47 -13.93 2.09
CA ARG A 12 1.30 -12.87 1.51
C ARG A 12 1.62 -11.77 2.50
N THR A 13 2.91 -11.54 2.68
CA THR A 13 3.43 -10.35 3.32
C THR A 13 3.71 -9.29 2.26
N ILE A 14 3.23 -8.06 2.46
CA ILE A 14 3.48 -6.95 1.56
C ILE A 14 4.59 -6.08 2.14
N ALA A 15 5.71 -6.01 1.45
CA ALA A 15 6.77 -5.09 1.84
C ALA A 15 6.51 -3.70 1.24
N GLY A 16 6.69 -2.65 2.05
CA GLY A 16 6.64 -1.26 1.60
C GLY A 16 7.63 -0.38 2.35
N ILE A 17 7.58 0.92 2.09
CA ILE A 17 8.47 1.91 2.69
C ILE A 17 7.65 2.81 3.61
N ALA A 18 8.05 2.90 4.89
CA ALA A 18 7.48 3.87 5.81
C ALA A 18 8.07 5.26 5.56
N TYR A 19 7.43 6.27 6.15
CA TYR A 19 7.87 7.66 6.01
C TYR A 19 9.33 7.89 6.45
N ASN A 20 9.82 7.14 7.44
CA ASN A 20 11.22 7.16 7.90
C ASN A 20 12.20 6.39 6.97
N HIS A 21 11.74 5.98 5.79
CA HIS A 21 12.45 5.16 4.80
C HIS A 21 12.82 3.74 5.26
N SER A 22 12.30 3.26 6.39
CA SER A 22 12.50 1.86 6.79
C SER A 22 11.62 0.94 5.95
N ARG A 23 12.18 -0.19 5.53
CA ARG A 23 11.41 -1.26 4.89
C ARG A 23 10.62 -2.03 5.94
N ILE A 24 9.32 -2.20 5.69
CA ILE A 24 8.38 -2.83 6.60
C ILE A 24 7.55 -3.86 5.85
N ASP A 25 7.27 -4.95 6.55
CA ASP A 25 6.47 -6.07 6.10
C ASP A 25 5.06 -5.99 6.72
N ILE A 26 4.02 -5.92 5.89
CA ILE A 26 2.62 -5.99 6.30
C ILE A 26 2.14 -7.43 6.22
N LEU A 27 1.57 -7.93 7.31
CA LEU A 27 0.99 -9.27 7.38
C LEU A 27 -0.40 -9.32 6.70
N PRO A 28 -0.91 -10.52 6.37
CA PRO A 28 -2.31 -10.68 6.00
C PRO A 28 -3.26 -10.12 7.06
N GLY A 29 -4.32 -9.45 6.61
CA GLY A 29 -5.25 -8.75 7.51
C GLY A 29 -6.12 -7.72 6.79
N GLU A 30 -6.97 -7.05 7.56
CA GLU A 30 -7.77 -5.92 7.07
C GLU A 30 -7.19 -4.59 7.53
N TYR A 31 -7.20 -3.61 6.63
CA TYR A 31 -6.60 -2.31 6.87
C TYR A 31 -7.46 -1.20 6.29
N GLU A 32 -7.38 -0.02 6.90
CA GLU A 32 -7.79 1.22 6.26
C GLU A 32 -6.66 1.68 5.34
N ALA A 33 -7.00 2.19 4.16
CA ALA A 33 -6.02 2.67 3.22
C ALA A 33 -6.55 3.77 2.29
N HIS A 34 -5.62 4.52 1.70
CA HIS A 34 -5.92 5.55 0.72
C HIS A 34 -5.15 5.34 -0.57
N PHE A 35 -5.78 5.59 -1.70
CA PHE A 35 -5.09 5.67 -2.99
C PHE A 35 -4.75 7.12 -3.33
N ALA A 36 -3.54 7.35 -3.83
CA ALA A 36 -3.10 8.66 -4.28
C ALA A 36 -2.13 8.53 -5.46
N GLU A 37 -2.16 9.49 -6.39
CA GLU A 37 -1.10 9.64 -7.38
C GLU A 37 0.07 10.38 -6.73
N ILE A 38 1.24 9.74 -6.70
CA ILE A 38 2.48 10.32 -6.20
C ILE A 38 3.44 10.56 -7.35
N THR A 39 4.29 11.59 -7.21
CA THR A 39 5.38 11.82 -8.15
C THR A 39 6.66 11.23 -7.57
N VAL A 40 7.18 10.20 -8.24
CA VAL A 40 8.44 9.55 -7.90
C VAL A 40 9.56 10.13 -8.76
N ARG A 41 10.68 10.49 -8.14
CA ARG A 41 11.86 10.99 -8.82
C ARG A 41 12.99 9.99 -8.72
N ILE A 42 13.37 9.35 -9.83
CA ILE A 42 14.46 8.36 -9.87
C ILE A 42 15.46 8.80 -10.92
N GLY A 43 16.71 9.05 -10.51
CA GLY A 43 17.79 9.39 -11.44
C GLY A 43 17.55 10.66 -12.27
N GLY A 44 16.75 11.61 -11.76
CA GLY A 44 16.39 12.84 -12.46
C GLY A 44 15.17 12.72 -13.40
N ALA A 45 14.64 11.51 -13.60
CA ALA A 45 13.36 11.30 -14.27
C ALA A 45 12.21 11.41 -13.27
N GLU A 46 11.14 12.13 -13.65
CA GLU A 46 9.89 12.16 -12.90
C GLU A 46 8.91 11.14 -13.49
N ARG A 47 8.29 10.34 -12.62
CA ARG A 47 7.21 9.43 -12.98
C ARG A 47 6.05 9.61 -12.02
N LYS A 48 4.85 9.69 -12.58
CA LYS A 48 3.62 9.58 -11.80
C LYS A 48 3.30 8.11 -11.54
N GLU A 49 3.06 7.77 -10.29
CA GLU A 49 2.68 6.42 -9.87
C GLU A 49 1.45 6.48 -8.98
N LEU A 50 0.54 5.53 -9.17
CA LEU A 50 -0.49 5.30 -8.17
C LEU A 50 0.17 4.61 -6.96
N ALA A 51 -0.16 5.08 -5.78
CA ALA A 51 0.30 4.53 -4.52
C ALA A 51 -0.88 4.22 -3.60
N LEU A 52 -0.69 3.19 -2.77
CA LEU A 52 -1.60 2.80 -1.70
C LEU A 52 -0.92 3.10 -0.37
N THR A 53 -1.51 4.00 0.40
CA THR A 53 -1.07 4.28 1.76
C THR A 53 -1.95 3.50 2.73
N VAL A 54 -1.41 2.44 3.31
CA VAL A 54 -2.06 1.64 4.35
C VAL A 54 -1.86 2.32 5.69
N MET A 55 -2.92 2.45 6.48
CA MET A 55 -2.94 3.11 7.79
C MET A 55 -2.90 2.09 8.92
N ASP A 56 -2.45 2.54 10.10
CA ASP A 56 -2.32 1.75 11.32
C ASP A 56 -1.60 0.41 11.14
N VAL A 57 -0.67 0.38 10.19
CA VAL A 57 0.24 -0.75 10.04
C VAL A 57 1.17 -0.73 11.24
N HIS A 58 1.33 -1.88 11.91
CA HIS A 58 2.08 -2.03 13.15
C HIS A 58 3.49 -2.60 12.89
N PRO A 59 4.48 -1.82 12.41
CA PRO A 59 5.86 -2.27 12.36
C PRO A 59 6.61 -2.04 13.67
N ASP A 60 6.30 -0.94 14.35
CA ASP A 60 7.00 -0.51 15.55
C ASP A 60 6.06 0.40 16.37
N PRO A 61 5.72 0.06 17.63
CA PRO A 61 4.89 0.89 18.50
C PRO A 61 5.51 2.26 18.83
N THR A 62 6.80 2.47 18.52
CA THR A 62 7.53 3.72 18.74
C THR A 62 7.58 4.64 17.52
N ALA A 63 7.12 4.18 16.34
CA ALA A 63 7.09 4.99 15.14
C ALA A 63 6.01 6.09 15.26
N PRO A 64 6.34 7.37 14.97
CA PRO A 64 5.41 8.49 15.09
C PRO A 64 4.31 8.49 14.01
N ASP A 65 4.54 7.78 12.90
CA ASP A 65 3.61 7.64 11.79
C ASP A 65 3.40 6.14 11.53
N LYS A 66 2.13 5.72 11.50
CA LYS A 66 1.72 4.32 11.33
C LYS A 66 1.21 4.06 9.91
N SER A 67 1.65 4.87 8.96
CA SER A 67 1.28 4.72 7.55
C SER A 67 2.42 4.11 6.74
N LEU A 68 2.07 3.22 5.82
CA LEU A 68 2.98 2.61 4.85
C LEU A 68 2.52 2.94 3.45
N THR A 69 3.39 3.53 2.64
CA THR A 69 3.08 3.80 1.23
C THR A 69 3.70 2.72 0.35
N ILE A 70 2.86 2.12 -0.48
CA ILE A 70 3.22 1.07 -1.43
C ILE A 70 3.02 1.66 -2.83
N MET A 71 4.10 1.74 -3.59
CA MET A 71 4.04 2.26 -4.95
C MET A 71 3.65 1.14 -5.92
N SER A 72 2.85 1.46 -6.94
CA SER A 72 2.48 0.48 -7.97
C SER A 72 3.70 -0.22 -8.60
N SER A 73 4.82 0.48 -8.81
CA SER A 73 6.04 -0.12 -9.35
C SER A 73 6.72 -1.14 -8.42
N GLU A 74 6.51 -1.04 -7.10
CA GLU A 74 7.06 -1.98 -6.12
C GLU A 74 6.23 -3.25 -6.01
N PHE A 75 5.07 -3.29 -6.67
CA PHE A 75 4.10 -4.38 -6.56
C PHE A 75 3.75 -5.03 -7.91
N PRO A 76 4.73 -5.61 -8.63
CA PRO A 76 4.60 -6.04 -10.02
C PRO A 76 3.62 -7.19 -10.25
N HIS A 77 3.27 -7.96 -9.21
CA HIS A 77 2.48 -9.19 -9.33
C HIS A 77 0.96 -9.01 -9.16
N ASP A 78 0.50 -7.83 -8.74
CA ASP A 78 -0.94 -7.52 -8.59
C ASP A 78 -1.34 -6.27 -9.41
N LEU A 79 -0.56 -5.95 -10.46
CA LEU A 79 -0.68 -4.74 -11.28
C LEU A 79 -1.89 -4.68 -12.21
N ASP A 80 -2.55 -5.82 -12.50
CA ASP A 80 -3.75 -5.81 -13.33
C ASP A 80 -4.89 -5.10 -12.58
N GLY A 81 -5.04 -3.81 -12.84
CA GLY A 81 -6.13 -2.99 -12.32
C GLY A 81 -5.95 -2.47 -10.89
N PHE A 82 -4.72 -2.14 -10.44
CA PHE A 82 -4.50 -1.38 -9.19
C PHE A 82 -5.24 -0.02 -9.28
N PRO A 83 -6.22 0.29 -8.39
CA PRO A 83 -6.62 -0.41 -7.17
C PRO A 83 -7.41 -1.70 -7.44
N ASN A 84 -6.87 -2.86 -7.04
CA ASN A 84 -7.43 -4.14 -7.44
C ASN A 84 -8.76 -4.42 -6.73
N THR A 85 -9.86 -4.33 -7.48
CA THR A 85 -11.23 -4.55 -6.98
C THR A 85 -11.67 -6.02 -7.07
N SER A 86 -10.80 -6.93 -7.50
CA SER A 86 -11.13 -8.35 -7.61
C SER A 86 -11.08 -9.06 -6.25
N ARG A 87 -12.08 -9.91 -6.00
CA ARG A 87 -12.14 -10.77 -4.80
C ARG A 87 -11.08 -11.86 -4.76
N THR A 88 -10.33 -12.10 -5.83
CA THR A 88 -9.25 -13.10 -5.86
C THR A 88 -7.85 -12.50 -5.73
N SER A 89 -7.75 -11.17 -5.74
CA SER A 89 -6.48 -10.44 -5.62
C SER A 89 -5.86 -10.59 -4.24
N SER A 90 -4.53 -10.46 -4.18
CA SER A 90 -3.77 -10.40 -2.94
C SER A 90 -4.17 -9.20 -2.08
N ILE A 91 -4.52 -8.07 -2.72
CA ILE A 91 -5.14 -6.89 -2.11
C ILE A 91 -6.57 -6.79 -2.64
N GLU A 92 -7.55 -6.87 -1.76
CA GLU A 92 -8.97 -6.79 -2.07
C GLU A 92 -9.59 -5.54 -1.45
N VAL A 93 -10.25 -4.70 -2.25
CA VAL A 93 -11.07 -3.60 -1.72
C VAL A 93 -12.39 -4.19 -1.21
N LEU A 94 -12.64 -4.06 0.09
CA LEU A 94 -13.86 -4.54 0.74
C LEU A 94 -14.99 -3.52 0.63
N GLU A 95 -14.68 -2.25 0.93
CA GLU A 95 -15.63 -1.14 0.87
C GLU A 95 -14.90 0.21 0.74
N ARG A 96 -15.66 1.23 0.35
CA ARG A 96 -15.24 2.63 0.34
C ARG A 96 -15.79 3.32 1.59
N LEU A 97 -14.95 4.09 2.28
CA LEU A 97 -15.26 4.78 3.54
C LEU A 97 -15.69 6.23 3.31
#